data_AF-A0A2K3L2V5-F1
#
_entry.id   AF-A0A2K3L2V5-F1
#
_cell.length_a   1.000
_cell.length_b   1.000
_cell.length_c   1.000
_cell.angle_alpha   90.00
_cell.angle_beta   90.00
_cell.angle_gamma   90.00
#
_symmetry.space_group_name_H-M   'P 1'
#
loop_
_entity.id
_entity.type
_entity.pdbx_description
1 polymer ?
#
loop_
_entity_poly.entity_id
_entity_poly.type
_entity_poly.pdbx_seq_one_letter_code
_entity_poly.pdbx_strand_id
1 'polypeptide(L)'
;MEPQGKDKMERPNNDKRRGCTHRHCLVVPYLHLLSSFDPWKYALQWKIAMIVASAVDKVREVLELDQEMKDLANLLIAEQSLLVFGRGYNYATALEGALKVKEVALMHSEGILAGEMKHGPLALVDENLPIVVIATRDVCFSKQQSVIQQLHARRGRLIVMCSEGDAASVCP
;
A
#
# COMPACT_ATOMS: atom_id res chain seq x y z
N MET A 1 -1.59 75.08 -50.62
CA MET A 1 -2.55 76.04 -50.06
C MET A 1 -3.84 75.28 -49.78
N GLU A 2 -4.09 74.96 -48.52
CA GLU A 2 -5.44 74.67 -48.00
C GLU A 2 -6.31 75.93 -48.14
N PRO A 3 -7.65 75.79 -48.20
CA PRO A 3 -8.41 75.88 -46.95
C PRO A 3 -9.57 74.87 -46.79
N GLN A 4 -9.98 74.81 -45.52
CA GLN A 4 -10.81 73.85 -44.79
C GLN A 4 -12.34 74.01 -44.97
N GLY A 5 -13.12 73.02 -44.53
CA GLY A 5 -14.47 73.30 -44.00
C GLY A 5 -15.49 72.17 -43.80
N LYS A 6 -15.46 71.54 -42.61
CA LYS A 6 -16.58 71.14 -41.72
C LYS A 6 -17.42 69.85 -41.96
N ASP A 7 -17.33 68.99 -40.93
CA ASP A 7 -18.36 68.22 -40.20
C ASP A 7 -19.63 67.72 -40.93
N LYS A 8 -19.81 66.39 -40.94
CA LYS A 8 -20.84 65.76 -40.10
C LYS A 8 -20.65 64.25 -39.91
N MET A 9 -20.81 63.89 -38.65
CA MET A 9 -20.94 62.60 -38.02
C MET A 9 -22.08 61.75 -38.60
N GLU A 10 -21.81 60.51 -38.99
CA GLU A 10 -22.78 59.41 -38.87
C GLU A 10 -22.05 58.05 -38.86
N ARG A 11 -22.21 57.31 -37.75
CA ARG A 11 -21.68 55.95 -37.58
C ARG A 11 -22.65 54.95 -38.18
N PRO A 12 -22.27 54.10 -39.17
CA PRO A 12 -23.10 52.98 -39.54
C PRO A 12 -22.82 51.78 -38.63
N ASN A 13 -23.94 51.13 -38.34
CA ASN A 13 -24.20 50.20 -37.27
C ASN A 13 -23.47 48.86 -37.43
N ASN A 14 -23.06 48.32 -36.29
CA ASN A 14 -22.33 47.08 -36.11
C ASN A 14 -23.28 45.88 -36.14
N ASP A 15 -23.48 45.21 -37.27
CA ASP A 15 -23.94 43.80 -37.23
C ASP A 15 -23.80 43.08 -38.58
N LYS A 16 -22.83 42.16 -38.69
CA LYS A 16 -22.81 41.00 -39.64
C LYS A 16 -21.47 40.24 -39.64
N ARG A 17 -20.83 40.05 -38.48
CA ARG A 17 -19.70 39.11 -38.33
C ARG A 17 -19.80 38.27 -37.04
N ARG A 18 -21.00 37.79 -36.72
CA ARG A 18 -21.22 36.80 -35.66
C ARG A 18 -21.88 35.56 -36.26
N GLY A 19 -21.06 34.69 -36.85
CA GLY A 19 -21.58 33.50 -37.52
C GLY A 19 -20.52 32.50 -37.94
N CYS A 20 -19.58 32.15 -37.05
CA CYS A 20 -18.83 30.88 -37.23
C CYS A 20 -18.10 30.35 -35.98
N THR A 21 -17.85 31.15 -34.94
CA THR A 21 -16.98 30.73 -33.83
C THR A 21 -17.69 30.18 -32.59
N HIS A 22 -18.96 29.78 -32.68
CA HIS A 22 -19.73 29.30 -31.50
C HIS A 22 -20.25 27.85 -31.62
N ARG A 23 -20.10 27.17 -32.76
CA ARG A 23 -20.48 25.74 -32.88
C ARG A 23 -19.35 24.76 -32.60
N HIS A 24 -18.09 25.20 -32.59
CA HIS A 24 -16.95 24.33 -32.30
C HIS A 24 -16.54 24.25 -30.81
N CYS A 25 -17.05 25.13 -29.93
CA CYS A 25 -16.65 25.10 -28.51
C CYS A 25 -17.40 24.10 -27.61
N LEU A 26 -18.54 23.57 -28.05
CA LEU A 26 -19.34 22.65 -27.20
C LEU A 26 -19.07 21.16 -27.47
N VAL A 27 -18.36 20.82 -28.55
CA VAL A 27 -18.08 19.42 -28.91
C VAL A 27 -16.80 18.91 -28.22
N VAL A 28 -15.84 19.79 -27.95
CA VAL A 28 -14.55 19.46 -27.31
C VAL A 28 -14.69 18.99 -25.85
N PRO A 29 -15.50 19.62 -24.98
CA PRO A 29 -15.66 19.12 -23.61
C PRO A 29 -16.43 17.79 -23.54
N TYR A 30 -17.34 17.51 -24.48
CA TYR A 30 -18.10 16.25 -24.51
C TYR A 30 -17.24 15.05 -24.96
N LEU A 31 -16.32 15.27 -25.90
CA LEU A 31 -15.38 14.23 -26.34
C LEU A 31 -14.32 13.91 -25.25
N HIS A 32 -13.93 14.90 -24.44
CA HIS A 32 -13.05 14.70 -23.28
C HIS A 32 -13.75 13.95 -22.12
N LEU A 33 -15.06 14.14 -21.94
CA LEU A 33 -15.84 13.43 -20.92
C LEU A 33 -16.03 11.95 -21.27
N LEU A 34 -16.20 11.63 -22.56
CA LEU A 34 -16.29 10.26 -23.06
C LEU A 34 -14.92 9.58 -23.19
N SER A 35 -13.83 10.33 -23.35
CA SER A 35 -12.46 9.76 -23.31
C SER A 35 -11.96 9.48 -21.89
N SER A 36 -12.69 9.91 -20.86
CA SER A 36 -12.38 9.62 -19.45
C SER A 36 -12.98 8.30 -18.95
N PHE A 37 -13.75 7.61 -19.81
CA PHE A 37 -14.33 6.30 -19.55
C PHE A 37 -13.29 5.20 -19.80
N ASP A 38 -12.21 5.19 -19.02
CA ASP A 38 -11.18 4.15 -19.11
C ASP A 38 -11.77 2.80 -18.66
N PRO A 39 -11.99 1.81 -19.55
CA PRO A 39 -12.56 0.52 -19.17
C PRO A 39 -11.70 -0.23 -18.14
N TRP A 40 -10.38 0.03 -18.17
CA TRP A 40 -9.41 -0.52 -17.21
C TRP A 40 -9.59 -0.02 -15.78
N LYS A 41 -10.05 1.24 -15.58
CA LYS A 41 -10.32 1.75 -14.22
C LYS A 41 -11.48 0.99 -13.59
N TYR A 42 -12.56 0.79 -14.34
CA TYR A 42 -13.71 0.01 -13.87
C TYR A 42 -13.35 -1.45 -13.63
N ALA A 43 -12.56 -2.07 -14.51
CA ALA A 43 -12.10 -3.45 -14.31
C ALA A 43 -11.26 -3.61 -13.03
N LEU A 44 -10.37 -2.64 -12.74
CA LEU A 44 -9.60 -2.64 -11.49
C LEU A 44 -10.50 -2.42 -10.27
N GLN A 45 -11.44 -1.49 -10.36
CA GLN A 45 -12.38 -1.16 -9.28
C GLN A 45 -13.29 -2.35 -8.95
N TRP A 46 -13.77 -3.07 -9.97
CA TRP A 46 -14.53 -4.31 -9.82
C TRP A 46 -13.68 -5.43 -9.20
N LYS A 47 -12.42 -5.60 -9.62
CA LYS A 47 -11.50 -6.55 -8.97
C LYS A 47 -11.30 -6.25 -7.49
N ILE A 48 -11.08 -4.97 -7.14
CA ILE A 48 -10.92 -4.55 -5.74
C ILE A 48 -12.21 -4.82 -4.96
N ALA A 49 -13.38 -4.47 -5.50
CA ALA A 49 -14.66 -4.72 -4.84
C ALA A 49 -14.90 -6.21 -4.56
N MET A 50 -14.58 -7.09 -5.51
CA MET A 50 -14.65 -8.54 -5.31
C MET A 50 -13.68 -9.03 -4.23
N ILE A 51 -12.44 -8.53 -4.22
CA ILE A 51 -11.45 -8.88 -3.19
C ILE A 51 -11.96 -8.46 -1.81
N VAL A 52 -12.47 -7.24 -1.67
CA VAL A 52 -13.01 -6.73 -0.40
C VAL A 52 -14.20 -7.57 0.06
N ALA A 53 -15.09 -7.97 -0.85
CA ALA A 53 -16.21 -8.84 -0.50
C ALA A 53 -15.72 -10.20 0.04
N SER A 54 -14.72 -10.81 -0.61
CA SER A 54 -14.11 -12.07 -0.14
C SER A 54 -13.23 -11.92 1.11
N ALA A 55 -12.88 -10.69 1.50
CA ALA A 55 -12.00 -10.46 2.64
C ALA A 55 -12.66 -10.87 3.97
N VAL A 56 -13.99 -10.77 4.06
CA VAL A 56 -14.74 -11.19 5.26
C VAL A 56 -14.56 -12.68 5.52
N ASP A 57 -14.64 -13.52 4.47
CA ASP A 57 -14.45 -14.96 4.60
C ASP A 57 -13.01 -15.29 5.01
N LYS A 58 -12.02 -14.62 4.40
CA LYS A 58 -10.60 -14.78 4.81
C LYS A 58 -10.34 -14.37 6.25
N VAL A 59 -11.02 -13.33 6.74
CA VAL A 59 -10.91 -12.95 8.15
C VAL A 59 -11.45 -14.05 9.05
N ARG A 60 -12.54 -14.73 8.66
CA ARG A 60 -13.08 -15.86 9.43
C ARG A 60 -12.09 -17.03 9.46
N GLU A 61 -11.47 -17.36 8.33
CA GLU A 61 -10.42 -18.39 8.27
C GLU A 61 -9.24 -18.06 9.19
N VAL A 62 -8.77 -16.80 9.18
CA VAL A 62 -7.68 -16.36 10.09
C VAL A 62 -8.07 -16.47 11.56
N LEU A 63 -9.34 -16.25 11.92
CA LEU A 63 -9.82 -16.40 13.30
C LEU A 63 -9.83 -17.87 13.79
N GLU A 64 -9.82 -18.85 12.88
CA GLU A 64 -9.72 -20.27 13.25
C GLU A 64 -8.33 -20.62 13.80
N LEU A 65 -7.31 -19.79 13.53
CA LEU A 65 -5.94 -19.93 14.06
C LEU A 65 -5.81 -19.51 15.53
N ASP A 66 -6.90 -19.14 16.21
CA ASP A 66 -6.88 -18.66 17.60
C ASP A 66 -6.14 -19.58 18.57
N GLN A 67 -6.31 -20.90 18.44
CA GLN A 67 -5.62 -21.85 19.31
C GLN A 67 -4.11 -21.90 19.05
N GLU A 68 -3.69 -21.91 17.79
CA GLU A 68 -2.26 -21.86 17.42
C GLU A 68 -1.60 -20.55 17.90
N MET A 69 -2.33 -19.43 17.80
CA MET A 69 -1.86 -18.14 18.30
C MET A 69 -1.74 -18.11 19.82
N LYS A 70 -2.63 -18.78 20.56
CA LYS A 70 -2.51 -18.95 22.01
C LYS A 70 -1.30 -19.78 22.40
N ASP A 71 -1.05 -20.87 21.68
CA ASP A 71 0.11 -21.72 21.93
C ASP A 71 1.42 -20.96 21.66
N LEU A 72 1.45 -20.18 20.56
CA LEU A 72 2.55 -19.27 20.27
C LEU A 72 2.74 -18.21 21.36
N ALA A 73 1.66 -17.61 21.86
CA ALA A 73 1.73 -16.63 22.94
C ALA A 73 2.32 -17.24 24.23
N ASN A 74 1.95 -18.48 24.57
CA ASN A 74 2.53 -19.20 25.71
C ASN A 74 4.05 -19.39 25.58
N LEU A 75 4.55 -19.58 24.36
CA LEU A 75 5.99 -19.71 24.09
C LEU A 75 6.76 -18.37 24.17
N LEU A 76 6.05 -17.24 24.14
CA LEU A 76 6.61 -15.89 24.12
C LEU A 76 6.43 -15.15 25.45
N ILE A 77 5.64 -15.67 26.39
CA ILE A 77 5.31 -15.00 27.65
C ILE A 77 6.53 -14.69 28.54
N ALA A 78 7.60 -15.49 28.41
CA ALA A 78 8.83 -15.31 29.16
C ALA A 78 9.77 -14.26 28.55
N GLU A 79 9.52 -13.84 27.31
CA GLU A 79 10.39 -12.95 26.57
C GLU A 79 10.14 -11.49 26.98
N GLN A 80 11.21 -10.68 26.96
CA GLN A 80 11.11 -9.25 27.28
C GLN A 80 11.03 -8.36 26.06
N SER A 81 11.51 -8.85 24.92
CA SER A 81 11.64 -8.10 23.69
C SER A 81 11.21 -8.95 22.49
N LEU A 82 10.68 -8.31 21.46
CA LEU A 82 10.27 -8.97 20.22
C LEU A 82 10.44 -8.03 19.02
N LEU A 83 10.98 -8.54 17.92
CA LEU A 83 11.10 -7.75 16.69
C LEU A 83 10.11 -8.23 15.65
N VAL A 84 9.48 -7.30 14.93
CA VAL A 84 8.56 -7.60 13.83
C VAL A 84 9.11 -7.01 12.54
N PHE A 85 9.42 -7.85 11.56
CA PHE A 85 9.90 -7.42 10.26
C PHE A 85 8.79 -7.45 9.21
N GLY A 86 8.67 -6.34 8.49
CA GLY A 86 7.77 -6.21 7.34
C GLY A 86 8.43 -5.47 6.19
N ARG A 87 7.90 -5.63 4.99
CA ARG A 87 8.38 -4.92 3.79
C ARG A 87 7.20 -4.56 2.88
N GLY A 88 7.32 -3.44 2.18
CA GLY A 88 6.27 -2.97 1.27
C GLY A 88 4.96 -2.78 2.02
N TYR A 89 3.88 -3.41 1.54
CA TYR A 89 2.57 -3.35 2.19
C TYR A 89 2.57 -3.96 3.60
N ASN A 90 3.41 -4.96 3.85
CA ASN A 90 3.51 -5.64 5.15
C ASN A 90 4.25 -4.79 6.21
N TYR A 91 4.90 -3.69 5.83
CA TYR A 91 5.59 -2.83 6.81
C TYR A 91 4.61 -2.16 7.78
N ALA A 92 3.47 -1.67 7.27
CA ALA A 92 2.42 -1.11 8.13
C ALA A 92 1.87 -2.17 9.09
N THR A 93 1.67 -3.40 8.62
CA THR A 93 1.25 -4.53 9.45
C THR A 93 2.28 -4.86 10.54
N ALA A 94 3.57 -4.82 10.21
CA ALA A 94 4.64 -5.07 11.18
C ALA A 94 4.68 -3.99 12.28
N LEU A 95 4.53 -2.72 11.92
CA LEU A 95 4.46 -1.61 12.87
C LEU A 95 3.23 -1.73 13.79
N GLU A 96 2.07 -2.02 13.22
CA GLU A 96 0.83 -2.18 13.98
C GLU A 96 0.90 -3.40 14.90
N GLY A 97 1.41 -4.54 14.41
CA GLY A 97 1.61 -5.73 15.22
C GLY A 97 2.56 -5.48 16.40
N ALA A 98 3.68 -4.80 16.14
CA ALA A 98 4.59 -4.39 17.20
C ALA A 98 3.91 -3.43 18.19
N LEU A 99 3.12 -2.47 17.73
CA LEU A 99 2.39 -1.56 18.61
C LEU A 99 1.40 -2.30 19.52
N LYS A 100 0.66 -3.27 18.98
CA LYS A 100 -0.30 -4.06 19.78
C LYS A 100 0.38 -4.89 20.86
N VAL A 101 1.53 -5.49 20.56
CA VAL A 101 2.32 -6.22 21.56
C VAL A 101 2.78 -5.28 22.69
N LYS A 102 3.23 -4.06 22.34
CA LYS A 102 3.62 -3.02 23.30
C LYS A 102 2.47 -2.61 24.22
N GLU A 103 1.29 -2.43 23.66
CA GLU A 103 0.10 -1.97 24.40
C GLU A 103 -0.51 -3.04 25.29
N VAL A 104 -0.62 -4.29 24.80
CA VAL A 104 -1.37 -5.36 25.46
C VAL A 104 -0.46 -6.26 26.30
N ALA A 105 0.69 -6.66 25.74
CA ALA A 105 1.61 -7.57 26.43
C ALA A 105 2.67 -6.84 27.27
N LEU A 106 2.80 -5.52 27.13
CA LEU A 106 3.81 -4.68 27.80
C LEU A 106 5.25 -5.14 27.56
N MET A 107 5.46 -5.91 26.49
CA MET A 107 6.77 -6.37 26.01
C MET A 107 7.40 -5.30 25.12
N HIS A 108 8.72 -5.17 25.12
CA HIS A 108 9.39 -4.26 24.21
C HIS A 108 9.34 -4.80 22.78
N SER A 109 8.44 -4.27 21.96
CA SER A 109 8.30 -4.71 20.57
C SER A 109 8.59 -3.61 19.55
N GLU A 110 9.37 -3.90 18.51
CA GLU A 110 9.67 -2.91 17.46
C GLU A 110 9.37 -3.46 16.07
N GLY A 111 8.65 -2.65 15.27
CA GLY A 111 8.37 -2.94 13.87
C GLY A 111 9.47 -2.35 13.00
N ILE A 112 10.15 -3.20 12.23
CA ILE A 112 11.34 -2.82 11.46
C ILE A 112 11.10 -3.09 9.98
N LEU A 113 11.51 -2.14 9.14
CA LEU A 113 11.52 -2.33 7.70
C LEU A 113 12.63 -3.33 7.34
N ALA A 114 12.26 -4.44 6.71
CA ALA A 114 13.21 -5.52 6.39
C ALA A 114 14.38 -5.07 5.48
N GLY A 115 14.21 -3.97 4.73
CA GLY A 115 15.29 -3.35 3.95
C GLY A 115 16.38 -2.69 4.81
N GLU A 116 16.02 -2.16 5.97
CA GLU A 116 16.94 -1.46 6.90
C GLU A 116 17.65 -2.42 7.86
N MET A 117 17.38 -3.72 7.75
CA MET A 117 17.91 -4.74 8.65
C MET A 117 19.43 -4.64 8.81
N LYS A 118 20.16 -4.41 7.70
CA LYS A 118 21.64 -4.35 7.70
C LYS A 118 22.22 -3.07 8.33
N HIS A 119 21.40 -2.04 8.55
CA HIS A 119 21.87 -0.74 9.02
C HIS A 119 21.86 -0.58 10.55
N GLY A 120 21.61 -1.67 11.28
CA GLY A 120 21.60 -1.68 12.75
C GLY A 120 20.82 -2.85 13.35
N PRO A 121 19.55 -3.09 12.95
CA PRO A 121 18.70 -4.12 13.54
C PRO A 121 19.29 -5.53 13.57
N LEU A 122 20.11 -5.88 12.58
CA LEU A 122 20.78 -7.19 12.49
C LEU A 122 21.76 -7.44 13.66
N ALA A 123 22.24 -6.40 14.33
CA ALA A 123 23.11 -6.53 15.49
C ALA A 123 22.36 -6.98 16.75
N LEU A 124 21.04 -6.79 16.80
CA LEU A 124 20.18 -7.20 17.92
C LEU A 124 19.74 -8.66 17.81
N VAL A 125 19.92 -9.29 16.65
CA VAL A 125 19.47 -10.65 16.39
C VAL A 125 20.37 -11.66 17.09
N ASP A 126 19.79 -12.41 18.03
CA ASP A 126 20.44 -13.51 18.73
C ASP A 126 19.50 -14.73 18.83
N GLU A 127 19.94 -15.78 19.52
CA GLU A 127 19.18 -17.03 19.71
C GLU A 127 17.98 -16.89 20.66
N ASN A 128 17.97 -15.84 21.50
CA ASN A 128 16.96 -15.65 22.54
C ASN A 128 15.83 -14.71 22.08
N LEU A 129 16.13 -13.76 21.20
CA LEU A 129 15.21 -12.73 20.74
C LEU A 129 14.22 -13.34 19.72
N PRO A 130 12.92 -13.42 20.06
CA PRO A 130 11.90 -13.83 19.11
C PRO A 130 11.72 -12.77 18.01
N ILE A 131 11.68 -13.25 16.77
CA ILE A 131 11.56 -12.40 15.59
C ILE A 131 10.38 -12.88 14.75
N VAL A 132 9.37 -12.03 14.63
CA VAL A 132 8.23 -12.23 13.73
C VAL A 132 8.56 -11.65 12.36
N VAL A 133 8.37 -12.41 11.29
CA VAL A 133 8.57 -11.93 9.92
C VAL A 133 7.30 -12.14 9.10
N ILE A 134 6.76 -11.07 8.54
CA ILE A 134 5.59 -11.12 7.66
C ILE A 134 6.06 -11.26 6.22
N ALA A 135 5.74 -12.39 5.60
CA ALA A 135 6.16 -12.79 4.26
C ALA A 135 4.97 -13.32 3.43
N THR A 136 4.08 -12.41 3.05
CA THR A 136 2.97 -12.70 2.13
C THR A 136 3.42 -12.64 0.67
N ARG A 137 2.71 -13.31 -0.24
CA ARG A 137 3.00 -13.25 -1.69
C ARG A 137 2.74 -11.87 -2.27
N ASP A 138 3.76 -11.03 -2.24
CA ASP A 138 3.78 -9.72 -2.89
C ASP A 138 5.01 -9.54 -3.79
N VAL A 139 5.16 -8.36 -4.38
CA VAL A 139 6.31 -8.01 -5.23
C VAL A 139 7.65 -8.01 -4.47
N CYS A 140 7.61 -8.00 -3.13
CA CYS A 140 8.77 -8.02 -2.24
C CYS A 140 9.05 -9.41 -1.65
N PHE A 141 8.26 -10.44 -1.98
CA PHE A 141 8.35 -11.78 -1.38
C PHE A 141 9.76 -12.38 -1.49
N SER A 142 10.38 -12.35 -2.67
CA SER A 142 11.75 -12.85 -2.88
C SER A 142 12.80 -12.12 -2.02
N LYS A 143 12.60 -10.81 -1.81
CA LYS A 143 13.46 -10.00 -0.94
C LYS A 143 13.23 -10.32 0.53
N GLN A 144 11.99 -10.64 0.92
CA GLN A 144 11.64 -11.03 2.27
C GLN A 144 12.19 -12.42 2.61
N GLN A 145 12.15 -13.36 1.68
CA GLN A 145 12.78 -14.67 1.81
C GLN A 145 14.30 -14.56 2.02
N SER A 146 14.95 -13.65 1.29
CA SER A 146 16.38 -13.35 1.49
C SER A 146 16.68 -12.80 2.90
N VAL A 147 15.74 -12.09 3.51
CA VAL A 147 15.85 -11.58 4.89
C VAL A 147 15.71 -12.71 5.90
N ILE A 148 14.73 -13.60 5.71
CA ILE A 148 14.51 -14.77 6.56
C ILE A 148 15.74 -15.67 6.59
N GLN A 149 16.36 -15.92 5.43
CA GLN A 149 17.62 -16.67 5.37
C GLN A 149 18.77 -16.00 6.13
N GLN A 150 18.88 -14.67 6.07
CA GLN A 150 19.92 -13.92 6.80
C GLN A 150 19.70 -13.97 8.32
N LEU A 151 18.44 -13.91 8.77
CA LEU A 151 18.10 -14.03 10.19
C LEU A 151 18.31 -15.47 10.68
N HIS A 152 17.92 -16.47 9.88
CA HIS A 152 18.13 -17.88 10.18
C HIS A 152 19.61 -18.24 10.26
N ALA A 153 20.45 -17.70 9.37
CA ALA A 153 21.90 -17.90 9.41
C ALA A 153 22.54 -17.38 10.71
N ARG A 154 21.88 -16.47 11.42
CA ARG A 154 22.29 -15.94 12.73
C ARG A 154 21.61 -16.65 13.90
N ARG A 155 20.91 -17.76 13.63
CA ARG A 155 20.16 -18.57 14.60
C ARG A 155 19.06 -17.79 15.33
N GLY A 156 18.53 -16.75 14.68
CA GLY A 156 17.37 -16.04 15.21
C GLY A 156 16.18 -16.97 15.40
N ARG A 157 15.43 -16.81 16.49
CA ARG A 157 14.20 -17.57 16.74
C ARG A 157 13.05 -16.99 15.90
N LEU A 158 12.84 -17.56 14.71
CA LEU A 158 11.92 -17.01 13.71
C LEU A 158 10.49 -17.52 13.85
N ILE A 159 9.54 -16.59 13.75
CA ILE A 159 8.11 -16.85 13.61
C ILE A 159 7.70 -16.23 12.28
N VAL A 160 7.36 -17.06 11.30
CA VAL A 160 7.09 -16.59 9.94
C VAL A 160 5.59 -16.62 9.67
N MET A 161 5.02 -15.46 9.38
CA MET A 161 3.65 -15.34 8.88
C MET A 161 3.68 -15.34 7.36
N CYS A 162 3.18 -16.40 6.73
CA CYS A 162 3.16 -16.55 5.27
C CYS A 162 1.77 -16.87 4.75
N SER A 163 1.58 -16.73 3.43
CA SER A 163 0.34 -17.14 2.78
C SER A 163 0.21 -18.67 2.76
N GLU A 164 -1.02 -19.17 2.72
CA GLU A 164 -1.27 -20.62 2.65
C GLU A 164 -0.55 -21.27 1.47
N GLY A 165 0.07 -22.42 1.73
CA GLY A 165 0.86 -23.18 0.75
C GLY A 165 2.30 -22.69 0.55
N ASP A 166 2.72 -21.56 1.17
CA ASP A 166 4.07 -21.02 1.01
C ASP A 166 5.05 -21.42 2.13
N ALA A 167 4.59 -22.11 3.17
CA ALA A 167 5.42 -22.49 4.31
C ALA A 167 6.74 -23.19 3.90
N ALA A 168 6.67 -24.15 2.96
CA ALA A 168 7.83 -24.88 2.45
C ALA A 168 8.81 -24.01 1.63
N SER A 169 8.35 -22.88 1.11
CA SER A 169 9.21 -21.95 0.37
C SER A 169 9.91 -20.96 1.29
N VAL A 170 9.26 -20.56 2.38
CA VAL A 170 9.75 -19.48 3.24
C VAL A 170 10.61 -20.00 4.40
N CYS A 171 10.27 -21.15 4.96
CA CYS A 171 11.04 -21.76 6.04
C CYS A 171 12.19 -22.61 5.47
N PRO A 172 13.46 -22.27 5.77
CA PRO A 172 14.62 -23.08 5.40
C PRO A 172 14.76 -24.37 6.23
#